data_AF-X1DUN7-F1
#
_entry.id   AF-X1DUN7-F1
#
_cell.length_a   1.000
_cell.length_b   1.000
_cell.length_c   1.000
_cell.angle_alpha   90.00
_cell.angle_beta   90.00
_cell.angle_gamma   90.00
#
_symmetry.space_group_name_H-M   'P 1'
#
loop_
_entity.id
_entity.type
_entity.pdbx_description
1 polymer ?
#
loop_
_entity_poly.entity_id
_entity_poly.type
_entity_poly.pdbx_seq_one_letter_code
_entity_poly.pdbx_strand_id
1 'polypeptide(L)'
;LKVGDLYTVPYYTQTSGMNLMELSQDAPLGIWTYVFYETGTTQLTNGTFAVGPSAESLLTEKIEALSEELGIDIDTLRTVIDDLGIDMDEAVSSMAAEIATAVSSMEDDFDDAVTGMQDDISDLSDDIDDMGTKMDSIETMVDDISETSGDAQQAANDAKTSADQATEAALQNQRQTSGLTGLVYGAIGASLIAALAAIVSLMQISRRIAG
;
A
#
# COMPACT_ATOMS: atom_id res chain seq x y z
N LEU A 1 -8.04 12.09 95.56
CA LEU A 1 -6.61 11.85 95.27
C LEU A 1 -5.84 12.01 96.57
N LYS A 2 -5.47 10.88 97.20
CA LYS A 2 -4.55 10.84 98.35
C LYS A 2 -3.14 11.03 97.82
N VAL A 3 -2.38 11.94 98.42
CA VAL A 3 -0.94 12.05 98.22
C VAL A 3 -0.33 10.70 98.62
N GLY A 4 0.40 10.07 97.70
CA GLY A 4 0.90 8.71 97.84
C GLY A 4 1.87 8.54 99.02
N ASP A 5 1.90 7.33 99.56
CA ASP A 5 2.79 6.96 100.66
C ASP A 5 4.25 7.22 100.26
N LEU A 6 4.96 8.02 101.06
CA LEU A 6 6.41 8.18 100.92
C LEU A 6 7.08 6.86 101.30
N TYR A 7 7.63 6.16 100.32
CA TYR A 7 8.53 5.04 100.57
C TYR A 7 9.94 5.58 100.81
N THR A 8 10.28 5.78 102.08
CA THR A 8 11.63 6.10 102.52
C THR A 8 12.43 4.80 102.57
N VAL A 9 13.44 4.64 101.70
CA VAL A 9 14.40 3.52 101.80
C VAL A 9 15.60 3.99 102.63
N PRO A 10 15.87 3.46 103.83
CA PRO A 10 16.97 3.91 104.69
C PRO A 10 18.37 3.67 104.09
N TYR A 11 19.34 4.57 104.33
CA TYR A 11 20.70 4.55 103.76
C TYR A 11 21.44 3.20 103.88
N TYR A 12 21.25 2.47 104.98
CA TYR A 12 21.87 1.16 105.21
C TYR A 12 21.24 0.01 104.40
N THR A 13 20.02 0.20 103.89
CA THR A 13 19.40 -0.67 102.87
C THR A 13 19.66 -0.16 101.45
N GLN A 14 20.26 1.04 101.33
CA GLN A 14 20.68 1.61 100.06
C GLN A 14 22.02 1.10 99.56
N THR A 15 22.58 0.10 100.25
CA THR A 15 23.58 -0.80 99.68
C THR A 15 23.34 -2.20 100.22
N SER A 16 23.36 -3.21 99.35
CA SER A 16 23.52 -4.60 99.78
C SER A 16 25.00 -4.94 99.66
N GLY A 17 25.71 -5.08 100.78
CA GLY A 17 27.14 -5.42 100.79
C GLY A 17 28.09 -4.36 100.22
N MET A 18 27.82 -3.07 100.44
CA MET A 18 28.59 -1.90 99.94
C MET A 18 28.38 -1.50 98.45
N ASN A 19 27.40 -2.08 97.75
CA ASN A 19 27.08 -1.68 96.36
C ASN A 19 25.96 -0.64 96.28
N LEU A 20 26.09 0.34 95.39
CA LEU A 20 25.13 1.43 95.16
C LEU A 20 23.71 0.90 94.88
N MET A 21 22.68 1.52 95.46
CA MET A 21 21.29 1.17 95.13
C MET A 21 20.94 1.66 93.73
N GLU A 22 20.72 0.69 92.84
CA GLU A 22 20.17 0.91 91.51
C GLU A 22 18.64 0.83 91.59
N LEU A 23 17.96 1.71 90.84
CA LEU A 23 16.51 1.58 90.67
C LEU A 23 16.23 0.30 89.87
N SER A 24 15.26 -0.47 90.33
CA SER A 24 14.73 -1.59 89.53
C SER A 24 14.28 -1.09 88.17
N GLN A 25 14.40 -1.93 87.14
CA GLN A 25 13.87 -1.63 85.79
C GLN A 25 12.36 -1.36 85.80
N ASP A 26 11.65 -1.86 86.82
CA ASP A 26 10.20 -1.65 87.02
C ASP A 26 9.87 -0.45 87.92
N ALA A 27 10.83 0.45 88.18
CA ALA A 27 10.56 1.63 89.01
C ALA A 27 9.44 2.49 88.38
N PRO A 28 8.37 2.83 89.15
CA PRO A 28 7.29 3.66 88.64
C PRO A 28 7.77 4.97 88.03
N LEU A 29 7.22 5.33 86.86
CA LEU A 29 7.56 6.59 86.20
C LEU A 29 7.05 7.80 86.99
N GLY A 30 7.79 8.91 86.96
CA GLY A 30 7.39 10.16 87.61
C GLY A 30 8.52 10.86 88.35
N ILE A 31 8.16 11.86 89.17
CA ILE A 31 9.13 12.60 89.98
C ILE A 31 9.30 11.89 91.32
N TRP A 32 10.52 11.45 91.59
CA TRP A 32 10.92 10.81 92.83
C TRP A 32 11.65 11.81 93.71
N THR A 33 11.36 11.78 95.01
CA THR A 33 12.10 12.56 96.00
C THR A 33 13.02 11.61 96.75
N TYR A 34 14.30 11.96 96.87
CA TYR A 34 15.23 11.26 97.75
C TYR A 34 15.51 12.12 98.97
N VAL A 35 15.73 11.45 100.11
CA VAL A 35 16.18 12.07 101.35
C VAL A 35 17.25 11.17 101.95
N PHE A 36 18.47 11.69 102.11
CA PHE A 36 19.57 10.98 102.74
C PHE A 36 19.64 11.33 104.21
N TYR A 37 19.84 10.31 105.06
CA TYR A 37 20.02 10.45 106.50
C TYR A 37 21.34 9.83 106.96
N GLU A 38 22.00 10.44 107.94
CA GLU A 38 23.13 9.87 108.68
C GLU A 38 22.60 9.09 109.89
N THR A 39 23.03 7.83 110.03
CA THR A 39 22.78 6.94 111.18
C THR A 39 21.34 6.98 111.73
N GLY A 40 20.38 7.07 110.82
CA GLY A 40 18.96 6.84 111.09
C GLY A 40 18.20 8.02 111.73
N THR A 41 18.86 9.14 112.06
CA THR A 41 18.17 10.24 112.77
C THR A 41 18.39 11.64 112.21
N THR A 42 19.44 11.89 111.42
CA THR A 42 19.76 13.25 110.92
C THR A 42 19.69 13.31 109.41
N GLN A 43 18.84 14.17 108.85
CA GLN A 43 18.76 14.37 107.39
C GLN A 43 19.98 15.13 106.88
N LEU A 44 20.72 14.54 105.96
CA LEU A 44 21.90 15.12 105.31
C LEU A 44 21.53 15.96 104.09
N THR A 45 20.66 15.45 103.22
CA THR A 45 20.23 16.17 102.02
C THR A 45 18.94 15.59 101.46
N ASN A 46 18.25 16.36 100.63
CA ASN A 46 17.12 15.88 99.85
C ASN A 46 17.15 16.49 98.45
N GLY A 47 16.40 15.89 97.54
CA GLY A 47 16.22 16.40 96.19
C GLY A 47 15.21 15.58 95.43
N THR A 48 14.96 15.97 94.18
CA THR A 48 14.03 15.26 93.29
C THR A 48 14.71 14.90 91.98
N PHE A 49 14.33 13.77 91.38
CA PHE A 49 14.72 13.39 90.03
C PHE A 49 13.55 12.75 89.30
N ALA A 50 13.58 12.75 87.98
CA ALA A 50 12.54 12.13 87.15
C ALA A 50 12.98 10.70 86.76
N VAL A 51 12.09 9.74 87.00
CA VAL A 51 12.18 8.39 86.40
C VAL A 51 11.33 8.42 85.13
N GLY A 52 12.01 8.40 83.98
CA GLY A 52 11.39 8.27 82.67
C GLY A 52 11.30 6.81 82.22
N PRO A 53 10.54 6.53 81.14
CA PRO A 53 10.48 5.19 80.57
C PRO A 53 11.88 4.69 80.19
N SER A 54 12.09 3.38 80.31
CA SER A 54 13.35 2.78 79.90
C SER A 54 13.59 3.00 78.41
N ALA A 55 14.85 3.04 78.01
CA ALA A 55 15.21 3.12 76.59
C ALA A 55 14.58 1.97 75.79
N GLU A 56 14.47 0.78 76.38
CA GLU A 56 13.84 -0.40 75.79
C GLU A 56 12.34 -0.23 75.58
N SER A 57 11.62 0.39 76.54
CA SER A 57 10.20 0.70 76.39
C SER A 57 9.97 1.72 75.26
N LEU A 58 10.81 2.77 75.19
CA LEU A 58 10.74 3.76 74.11
C LEU A 58 11.11 3.17 72.76
N LEU A 59 12.06 2.25 72.72
CA LEU A 59 12.43 1.52 71.50
C LEU A 59 11.29 0.62 71.04
N THR A 60 10.61 -0.06 71.96
CA THR A 60 9.46 -0.93 71.64
C THR A 60 8.31 -0.11 71.06
N GLU A 61 7.95 1.00 71.71
CA GLU A 61 6.91 1.92 71.21
C GLU A 61 7.27 2.49 69.84
N LYS A 62 8.53 2.89 69.63
CA LYS A 62 9.00 3.35 68.31
C LYS A 62 8.97 2.25 67.26
N ILE A 63 9.28 1.00 67.62
CA ILE A 63 9.23 -0.15 66.71
C ILE A 63 7.78 -0.46 66.32
N GLU A 64 6.85 -0.45 67.26
CA GLU A 64 5.42 -0.62 66.98
C GLU A 64 4.89 0.51 66.10
N ALA A 65 5.22 1.76 66.42
CA ALA A 65 4.83 2.91 65.60
C ALA A 65 5.42 2.86 64.19
N LEU A 66 6.70 2.48 64.03
CA LEU A 66 7.29 2.27 62.70
C LEU A 66 6.63 1.09 61.97
N SER A 67 6.24 0.02 62.68
CA SER A 67 5.55 -1.12 62.09
C SER A 67 4.16 -0.75 61.57
N GLU A 68 3.47 0.17 62.24
CA GLU A 68 2.17 0.71 61.82
C GLU A 68 2.32 1.75 60.70
N GLU A 69 3.33 2.63 60.77
CA GLU A 69 3.62 3.66 59.77
C GLU A 69 4.14 3.07 58.45
N LEU A 70 4.91 1.97 58.51
CA LEU A 70 5.24 1.15 57.36
C LEU A 70 4.06 0.31 56.87
N GLY A 71 2.81 0.66 57.24
CA GLY A 71 1.52 0.01 56.94
C GLY A 71 1.17 -0.21 55.46
N ILE A 72 2.15 -0.28 54.58
CA ILE A 72 2.16 -1.16 53.42
C ILE A 72 3.02 -2.38 53.82
N ASP A 73 2.37 -3.37 54.40
CA ASP A 73 3.05 -4.63 54.69
C ASP A 73 3.35 -5.41 53.40
N ILE A 74 4.23 -6.40 53.52
CA ILE A 74 4.63 -7.28 52.42
C ILE A 74 3.42 -7.94 51.76
N ASP A 75 2.34 -8.17 52.51
CA ASP A 75 1.13 -8.82 52.00
C ASP A 75 0.28 -7.87 51.13
N THR A 76 0.26 -6.58 51.46
CA THR A 76 -0.31 -5.54 50.60
C THR A 76 0.46 -5.44 49.29
N LEU A 77 1.80 -5.42 49.33
CA LEU A 77 2.62 -5.40 48.11
C LEU A 77 2.43 -6.66 47.26
N ARG A 78 2.31 -7.84 47.88
CA ARG A 78 2.01 -9.09 47.19
C ARG A 78 0.66 -9.01 46.46
N THR A 79 -0.37 -8.51 47.13
CA THR A 79 -1.70 -8.35 46.53
C THR A 79 -1.63 -7.42 45.31
N VAL A 80 -0.96 -6.27 45.43
CA VAL A 80 -0.79 -5.35 44.30
C VAL A 80 -0.01 -5.98 43.15
N ILE A 81 1.02 -6.79 43.44
CA ILE A 81 1.80 -7.50 42.41
C ILE A 81 0.95 -8.57 41.72
N ASP A 82 0.14 -9.32 42.49
CA ASP A 82 -0.73 -10.36 41.95
C ASP A 82 -1.82 -9.76 41.07
N ASP A 83 -2.48 -8.68 41.53
CA ASP A 83 -3.48 -7.93 40.76
C ASP A 83 -2.87 -7.36 39.48
N LEU A 84 -1.68 -6.76 39.56
CA LEU A 84 -0.97 -6.25 38.38
C LEU A 84 -0.62 -7.38 37.40
N GLY A 85 -0.27 -8.57 37.90
CA GLY A 85 -0.03 -9.74 37.07
C GLY A 85 -1.29 -10.18 36.31
N ILE A 86 -2.43 -10.22 37.00
CA ILE A 86 -3.74 -10.54 36.41
C ILE A 86 -4.12 -9.51 35.34
N ASP A 87 -4.03 -8.21 35.66
CA ASP A 87 -4.34 -7.12 34.73
C ASP A 87 -3.45 -7.19 33.48
N MET A 88 -2.16 -7.51 33.64
CA MET A 88 -1.24 -7.69 32.52
C MET A 88 -1.61 -8.90 31.65
N ASP A 89 -1.96 -10.04 32.25
CA ASP A 89 -2.36 -11.24 31.51
C ASP A 89 -3.66 -11.01 30.72
N GLU A 90 -4.63 -10.30 31.30
CA GLU A 90 -5.87 -9.92 30.63
C GLU A 90 -5.60 -8.94 29.48
N ALA A 91 -4.78 -7.91 29.71
CA ALA A 91 -4.40 -6.96 28.67
C ALA A 91 -3.69 -7.63 27.49
N VAL A 92 -2.74 -8.53 27.75
CA VAL A 92 -2.04 -9.31 26.71
C VAL A 92 -3.02 -10.19 25.95
N SER A 93 -3.95 -10.85 26.63
CA SER A 93 -4.96 -11.70 26.00
C SER A 93 -5.92 -10.91 25.11
N SER A 94 -6.36 -9.73 25.57
CA SER A 94 -7.20 -8.82 24.77
C SER A 94 -6.47 -8.34 23.52
N MET A 95 -5.21 -7.88 23.68
CA MET A 95 -4.40 -7.45 22.54
C MET A 95 -4.18 -8.59 21.53
N ALA A 96 -3.93 -9.81 22.00
CA ALA A 96 -3.79 -10.97 21.12
C ALA A 96 -5.07 -11.27 20.34
N ALA A 97 -6.24 -11.17 20.97
CA ALA A 97 -7.52 -11.36 20.31
C ALA A 97 -7.83 -10.27 19.27
N GLU A 98 -7.52 -9.01 19.58
CA GLU A 98 -7.66 -7.89 18.64
C GLU A 98 -6.72 -8.05 17.44
N ILE A 99 -5.46 -8.41 17.67
CA ILE A 99 -4.49 -8.69 16.61
C ILE A 99 -4.98 -9.84 15.74
N ALA A 100 -5.46 -10.94 16.32
CA ALA A 100 -5.98 -12.07 15.56
C ALA A 100 -7.17 -11.66 14.67
N THR A 101 -8.08 -10.86 15.20
CA THR A 101 -9.23 -10.34 14.44
C THR A 101 -8.78 -9.44 13.29
N ALA A 102 -7.84 -8.53 13.55
CA ALA A 102 -7.29 -7.65 12.52
C ALA A 102 -6.57 -8.43 11.41
N VAL A 103 -5.80 -9.46 11.78
CA VAL A 103 -5.11 -10.33 10.82
C VAL A 103 -6.11 -11.08 9.95
N SER A 104 -7.14 -11.70 10.52
CA SER A 104 -8.15 -12.41 9.72
C SER A 104 -8.90 -11.49 8.77
N SER A 105 -9.27 -10.28 9.22
CA SER A 105 -9.90 -9.30 8.32
C SER A 105 -8.97 -8.88 7.17
N MET A 106 -7.67 -8.75 7.43
CA MET A 106 -6.69 -8.45 6.39
C MET A 106 -6.48 -9.62 5.43
N GLU A 107 -6.54 -10.86 5.91
CA GLU A 107 -6.48 -12.06 5.07
C GLU A 107 -7.68 -12.13 4.12
N ASP A 108 -8.89 -11.89 4.63
CA ASP A 108 -10.11 -11.87 3.83
C ASP A 108 -10.06 -10.75 2.75
N ASP A 109 -9.70 -9.53 3.14
CA ASP A 109 -9.58 -8.40 2.20
C ASP A 109 -8.52 -8.67 1.11
N PHE A 110 -7.43 -9.35 1.46
CA PHE A 110 -6.38 -9.71 0.53
C PHE A 110 -6.83 -10.80 -0.45
N ASP A 111 -7.52 -11.83 0.04
CA ASP A 111 -8.06 -12.91 -0.79
C ASP A 111 -9.13 -12.40 -1.77
N ASP A 112 -10.00 -11.49 -1.34
CA ASP A 112 -10.97 -10.81 -2.20
C ASP A 112 -10.27 -10.00 -3.30
N ALA A 113 -9.23 -9.24 -2.94
CA ALA A 113 -8.45 -8.47 -3.90
C ALA A 113 -7.73 -9.36 -4.92
N VAL A 114 -7.15 -10.49 -4.46
CA VAL A 114 -6.49 -11.46 -5.35
C VAL A 114 -7.48 -12.12 -6.29
N THR A 115 -8.65 -12.51 -5.80
CA THR A 115 -9.70 -13.11 -6.62
C THR A 115 -10.18 -12.12 -7.68
N GLY A 116 -10.44 -10.86 -7.30
CA GLY A 116 -10.81 -9.82 -8.27
C GLY A 116 -9.76 -9.59 -9.35
N MET A 117 -8.46 -9.58 -8.99
CA MET A 117 -7.39 -9.49 -9.98
C MET A 117 -7.31 -10.71 -10.91
N GLN A 118 -7.63 -11.92 -10.41
CA GLN A 118 -7.66 -13.12 -11.25
C GLN A 118 -8.79 -13.06 -12.28
N ASP A 119 -9.96 -12.56 -11.86
CA ASP A 119 -11.10 -12.35 -12.76
C ASP A 119 -10.75 -11.31 -13.84
N ASP A 120 -10.21 -10.15 -13.45
CA ASP A 120 -9.77 -9.10 -14.39
C ASP A 120 -8.73 -9.63 -15.41
N ILE A 121 -7.80 -10.48 -14.96
CA ILE A 121 -6.80 -11.11 -15.84
C ILE A 121 -7.46 -12.09 -16.81
N SER A 122 -8.46 -12.85 -16.35
CA SER A 122 -9.20 -13.78 -17.20
C SER A 122 -9.96 -13.02 -18.29
N ASP A 123 -10.69 -11.97 -17.92
CA ASP A 123 -11.44 -11.12 -18.86
C ASP A 123 -10.50 -10.48 -19.88
N LEU A 124 -9.33 -9.98 -19.45
CA LEU A 124 -8.32 -9.43 -20.36
C LEU A 124 -7.76 -10.50 -21.32
N SER A 125 -7.59 -11.75 -20.86
CA SER A 125 -7.14 -12.85 -21.70
C SER A 125 -8.17 -13.14 -22.81
N ASP A 126 -9.45 -13.19 -22.46
CA ASP A 126 -10.53 -13.40 -23.42
C ASP A 126 -10.58 -12.26 -24.45
N ASP A 127 -10.46 -11.00 -24.02
CA ASP A 127 -10.39 -9.83 -24.91
C ASP A 127 -9.20 -9.89 -25.88
N ILE A 128 -8.03 -10.36 -25.41
CA ILE A 128 -6.84 -10.55 -26.24
C ILE A 128 -7.06 -11.62 -27.31
N ASP A 129 -7.66 -12.75 -26.94
CA ASP A 129 -7.99 -13.82 -27.89
C ASP A 129 -8.99 -13.33 -28.95
N ASP A 130 -10.01 -12.58 -28.52
CA ASP A 130 -11.00 -11.95 -29.39
C ASP A 130 -10.34 -10.97 -30.37
N MET A 131 -9.37 -10.18 -29.90
CA MET A 131 -8.56 -9.30 -30.75
C MET A 131 -7.71 -10.10 -31.75
N GLY A 132 -7.12 -11.22 -31.32
CA GLY A 132 -6.37 -12.12 -32.19
C GLY A 132 -7.21 -12.58 -33.38
N THR A 133 -8.41 -13.10 -33.12
CA THR A 133 -9.31 -13.58 -34.19
C THR A 133 -9.74 -12.47 -35.17
N LYS A 134 -9.98 -11.26 -34.66
CA LYS A 134 -10.29 -10.08 -35.50
C LYS A 134 -9.09 -9.69 -36.36
N MET A 135 -7.87 -9.79 -35.83
CA MET A 135 -6.64 -9.49 -36.55
C MET A 135 -6.37 -10.50 -37.66
N ASP A 136 -6.55 -11.80 -37.42
CA ASP A 136 -6.46 -12.85 -38.45
C ASP A 136 -7.47 -12.61 -39.59
N SER A 137 -8.68 -12.16 -39.23
CA SER A 137 -9.71 -11.80 -40.22
C SER A 137 -9.32 -10.58 -41.06
N ILE A 138 -8.68 -9.58 -40.44
CA ILE A 138 -8.15 -8.40 -41.15
C ILE A 138 -7.00 -8.80 -42.09
N GLU A 139 -6.09 -9.65 -41.64
CA GLU A 139 -4.99 -10.15 -42.47
C GLU A 139 -5.53 -10.83 -43.74
N THR A 140 -6.51 -11.72 -43.58
CA THR A 140 -7.20 -12.37 -44.71
C THR A 140 -7.83 -11.35 -45.66
N MET A 141 -8.56 -10.36 -45.13
CA MET A 141 -9.17 -9.32 -45.96
C MET A 141 -8.12 -8.47 -46.72
N VAL A 142 -6.97 -8.21 -46.11
CA VAL A 142 -5.87 -7.46 -46.73
C VAL A 142 -5.24 -8.26 -47.88
N ASP A 143 -5.07 -9.58 -47.70
CA ASP A 143 -4.59 -10.47 -48.74
C ASP A 143 -5.57 -10.50 -49.93
N ASP A 144 -6.86 -10.68 -49.68
CA ASP A 144 -7.92 -10.66 -50.71
C ASP A 144 -7.94 -9.33 -51.50
N ILE A 145 -7.81 -8.20 -50.80
CA ILE A 145 -7.73 -6.87 -51.42
C ILE A 145 -6.48 -6.76 -52.30
N SER A 146 -5.35 -7.29 -51.83
CA SER A 146 -4.08 -7.23 -52.55
C SER A 146 -4.12 -8.05 -53.83
N GLU A 147 -4.71 -9.25 -53.79
CA GLU A 147 -4.94 -10.09 -54.97
C GLU A 147 -5.88 -9.40 -55.96
N THR A 148 -7.03 -8.93 -55.50
CA THR A 148 -8.02 -8.23 -56.34
C THR A 148 -7.44 -6.99 -57.00
N SER A 149 -6.61 -6.23 -56.27
CA SER A 149 -5.91 -5.06 -56.80
C SER A 149 -4.91 -5.42 -57.90
N GLY A 150 -4.18 -6.52 -57.72
CA GLY A 150 -3.27 -7.06 -58.73
C GLY A 150 -4.00 -7.45 -60.02
N ASP A 151 -5.11 -8.16 -59.90
CA ASP A 151 -5.97 -8.54 -61.04
C ASP A 151 -6.53 -7.31 -61.76
N ALA A 152 -7.03 -6.33 -61.01
CA ALA A 152 -7.54 -5.09 -61.57
C ALA A 152 -6.44 -4.31 -62.33
N GLN A 153 -5.22 -4.27 -61.81
CA GLN A 153 -4.08 -3.66 -62.48
C GLN A 153 -3.73 -4.39 -63.79
N GLN A 154 -3.72 -5.72 -63.79
CA GLN A 154 -3.48 -6.52 -64.99
C GLN A 154 -4.56 -6.27 -66.05
N ALA A 155 -5.83 -6.31 -65.67
CA ALA A 155 -6.95 -6.05 -66.57
C ALA A 155 -6.89 -4.64 -67.17
N ALA A 156 -6.51 -3.63 -66.38
CA ALA A 156 -6.31 -2.26 -66.86
C ALA A 156 -5.17 -2.17 -67.90
N ASN A 157 -4.06 -2.88 -67.67
CA ASN A 157 -2.95 -2.96 -68.62
C ASN A 157 -3.37 -3.63 -69.93
N ASP A 158 -4.08 -4.76 -69.86
CA ASP A 158 -4.57 -5.48 -71.04
C ASP A 158 -5.57 -4.63 -71.85
N ALA A 159 -6.45 -3.91 -71.17
CA ALA A 159 -7.38 -2.97 -71.78
C ALA A 159 -6.64 -1.82 -72.49
N LYS A 160 -5.60 -1.27 -71.85
CA LYS A 160 -4.75 -0.24 -72.47
C LYS A 160 -4.08 -0.76 -73.74
N THR A 161 -3.46 -1.95 -73.68
CA THR A 161 -2.83 -2.57 -74.86
C THR A 161 -3.83 -2.79 -75.99
N SER A 162 -5.03 -3.27 -75.67
CA SER A 162 -6.10 -3.46 -76.66
C SER A 162 -6.55 -2.13 -77.29
N ALA A 163 -6.66 -1.07 -76.50
CA ALA A 163 -7.00 0.27 -76.98
C ALA A 163 -5.90 0.86 -77.89
N ASP A 164 -4.63 0.68 -77.52
CA ASP A 164 -3.49 1.09 -78.35
C ASP A 164 -3.53 0.37 -79.73
N GLN A 165 -3.73 -0.96 -79.72
CA GLN A 165 -3.87 -1.76 -80.94
C GLN A 165 -5.05 -1.32 -81.82
N ALA A 166 -6.21 -1.05 -81.22
CA ALA A 166 -7.39 -0.57 -81.94
C ALA A 166 -7.13 0.81 -82.58
N THR A 167 -6.43 1.70 -81.88
CA THR A 167 -6.04 3.02 -82.39
C THR A 167 -5.11 2.89 -83.60
N GLU A 168 -4.10 2.03 -83.52
CA GLU A 168 -3.20 1.76 -84.64
C GLU A 168 -3.94 1.20 -85.86
N ALA A 169 -4.83 0.23 -85.67
CA ALA A 169 -5.64 -0.34 -86.75
C ALA A 169 -6.54 0.72 -87.41
N ALA A 170 -7.17 1.60 -86.63
CA ALA A 170 -7.98 2.69 -87.15
C ALA A 170 -7.15 3.67 -88.00
N LEU A 171 -5.96 4.05 -87.54
CA LEU A 171 -5.04 4.90 -88.30
C LEU A 171 -4.58 4.23 -89.60
N GLN A 172 -4.32 2.92 -89.59
CA GLN A 172 -4.00 2.17 -90.81
C GLN A 172 -5.17 2.18 -91.80
N ASN A 173 -6.38 1.89 -91.35
CA ASN A 173 -7.59 1.94 -92.19
C ASN A 173 -7.82 3.34 -92.77
N GLN A 174 -7.63 4.40 -91.99
CA GLN A 174 -7.75 5.78 -92.46
C GLN A 174 -6.74 6.06 -93.59
N ARG A 175 -5.48 5.65 -93.43
CA ARG A 175 -4.43 5.81 -94.45
C ARG A 175 -4.76 5.05 -95.74
N GLN A 176 -5.18 3.79 -95.63
CA GLN A 176 -5.59 2.97 -96.77
C GLN A 176 -6.78 3.57 -97.52
N THR A 177 -7.80 4.03 -96.79
CA THR A 177 -8.99 4.64 -97.37
C THR A 177 -8.64 5.95 -98.08
N SER A 178 -7.81 6.79 -97.46
CA SER A 178 -7.37 8.07 -98.05
C SER A 178 -6.56 7.85 -99.33
N GLY A 179 -5.73 6.79 -99.38
CA GLY A 179 -5.01 6.38 -100.59
C GLY A 179 -5.94 5.92 -101.72
N LEU A 180 -7.01 5.18 -101.39
CA LEU A 180 -8.01 4.75 -102.36
C LEU A 180 -8.80 5.93 -102.96
N THR A 181 -9.23 6.89 -102.14
CA THR A 181 -9.97 8.06 -102.64
C THR A 181 -9.14 8.88 -103.62
N GLY A 182 -7.85 9.08 -103.32
CA GLY A 182 -6.91 9.75 -104.23
C GLY A 182 -6.71 8.98 -105.54
N LEU A 183 -6.60 7.66 -105.48
CA LEU A 183 -6.48 6.80 -106.66
C LEU A 183 -7.75 6.85 -107.53
N VAL A 184 -8.94 6.80 -106.92
CA VAL A 184 -10.23 6.86 -107.64
C VAL A 184 -10.40 8.22 -108.33
N TYR A 185 -10.14 9.33 -107.63
CA TYR A 185 -10.20 10.65 -108.26
C TYR A 185 -9.14 10.84 -109.35
N GLY A 186 -7.93 10.33 -109.15
CA GLY A 186 -6.87 10.33 -110.16
C GLY A 186 -7.24 9.51 -111.40
N ALA A 187 -7.80 8.33 -111.21
CA ALA A 187 -8.25 7.44 -112.29
C ALA A 187 -9.43 8.05 -113.07
N ILE A 188 -10.40 8.67 -112.39
CA ILE A 188 -11.52 9.38 -113.05
C ILE A 188 -10.97 10.56 -113.86
N GLY A 189 -10.08 11.38 -113.28
CA GLY A 189 -9.47 12.51 -113.98
C GLY A 189 -8.68 12.07 -115.23
N ALA A 190 -7.86 11.03 -115.11
CA ALA A 190 -7.12 10.47 -116.24
C ALA A 190 -8.06 9.89 -117.31
N SER A 191 -9.15 9.22 -116.92
CA SER A 191 -10.13 8.67 -117.86
C SER A 191 -10.88 9.76 -118.65
N LEU A 192 -11.21 10.88 -118.01
CA LEU A 192 -11.83 12.03 -118.67
C LEU A 192 -10.86 12.70 -119.66
N ILE A 193 -9.58 12.84 -119.30
CA ILE A 193 -8.56 13.37 -120.21
C ILE A 193 -8.36 12.42 -121.40
N ALA A 194 -8.30 11.11 -121.18
CA ALA A 194 -8.20 10.12 -122.25
C ALA A 194 -9.43 10.13 -123.18
N ALA A 195 -10.64 10.28 -122.61
CA ALA A 195 -11.87 10.40 -123.39
C ALA A 195 -11.88 11.68 -124.25
N LEU A 196 -11.44 12.83 -123.70
CA LEU A 196 -11.28 14.07 -124.46
C LEU A 196 -10.26 13.94 -125.58
N ALA A 197 -9.11 13.32 -125.31
CA ALA A 197 -8.10 13.05 -126.32
C ALA A 197 -8.65 12.17 -127.46
N ALA A 198 -9.41 11.13 -127.13
CA ALA A 198 -10.06 10.26 -128.13
C ALA A 198 -11.07 11.02 -129.01
N ILE A 199 -11.88 11.91 -128.41
CA ILE A 199 -12.82 12.78 -129.14
C ILE A 199 -12.08 13.73 -130.10
N VAL A 200 -10.97 14.34 -129.65
CA VAL A 200 -10.15 15.23 -130.48
C VAL A 200 -9.47 14.46 -131.62
N SER A 201 -8.98 13.24 -131.37
CA SER A 201 -8.45 12.36 -132.42
C SER A 201 -9.50 12.00 -133.47
N LEU A 202 -10.75 11.77 -133.06
CA LEU A 202 -11.90 11.58 -133.96
C LEU A 202 -12.18 12.82 -134.82
N MET A 203 -12.10 14.02 -134.25
CA MET A 203 -12.26 15.27 -134.99
C MET A 203 -11.11 15.56 -135.97
N GLN A 204 -9.87 15.18 -135.62
CA GLN A 204 -8.74 15.31 -136.54
C GLN A 204 -8.86 14.35 -137.72
N ILE A 205 -9.36 13.13 -137.49
CA ILE A 205 -9.68 12.18 -138.56
C ILE A 205 -10.82 12.71 -139.42
N SER A 206 -11.89 13.28 -138.84
CA SER A 206 -12.99 13.87 -139.63
C SER A 206 -12.53 15.09 -140.45
N ARG A 207 -11.61 15.91 -139.93
CA ARG A 207 -10.99 17.01 -140.70
C ARG A 207 -10.05 16.53 -141.82
N ARG A 208 -9.38 15.39 -141.66
CA ARG A 208 -8.49 14.82 -142.67
C ARG A 208 -9.23 14.06 -143.79
N ILE A 209 -10.50 13.70 -143.57
CA ILE A 209 -11.38 13.06 -144.56
C ILE A 209 -12.23 14.10 -145.31
N ALA A 210 -12.50 15.26 -144.71
CA ALA A 210 -13.28 16.36 -145.30
C ALA A 210 -12.42 17.46 -145.99
N GLY A 211 -11.11 17.26 -146.10
CA GLY A 211 -10.17 18.16 -146.80
C GLY A 211 -9.31 17.41 -147.79
#